data_AF-A0A1M5ETG2-F1
#
_entry.id   AF-A0A1M5ETG2-F1
#
_cell.length_a   1.000
_cell.length_b   1.000
_cell.length_c   1.000
_cell.angle_alpha   90.00
_cell.angle_beta   90.00
_cell.angle_gamma   90.00
#
_symmetry.space_group_name_H-M   'P 1'
#
loop_
_entity.id
_entity.type
_entity.pdbx_description
1 polymer ?
#
loop_
_entity_poly.entity_id
_entity_poly.type
_entity_poly.pdbx_seq_one_letter_code
_entity_poly.pdbx_strand_id
1 'polypeptide(L)'
;MKEFDYDDFKNSSSICGKYYTGLLKIHGEIIFLHKDQSQKDEKQLKSKIRYFEEKFNELLIQSEKDNFFWEFCPITVYEKTYQLRKKKYLSIFPQAEDIDFIIEEERIIGDRYTQQLVDDTESYDLSLPKIKPIYLIGSKRHPDNEMFYLNDYLLKSIGYNRNKKINYLNERKNQLINSKQESRNNVNEIHLDLSNNFKSERIVFMHELGILDYLEKRMKTDLGYFNANKLAEIISTFSGIPYTTAQSALNPIYSDANPKNNPITKNNLEKVINKLNKIGFIKTKSNQ
;
A
#
# COMPACT_ATOMS: atom_id res chain seq x y z
N MET A 1 7.63 -11.13 -2.98
CA MET A 1 7.82 -10.29 -4.19
C MET A 1 8.68 -11.12 -5.14
N LYS A 2 8.18 -11.55 -6.31
CA LYS A 2 9.11 -12.00 -7.37
C LYS A 2 9.88 -10.74 -7.77
N GLU A 3 11.15 -10.65 -7.38
CA GLU A 3 12.04 -9.64 -7.93
C GLU A 3 11.97 -9.79 -9.45
N PHE A 4 11.58 -8.71 -10.14
CA PHE A 4 11.59 -8.68 -11.60
C PHE A 4 13.04 -8.84 -12.03
N ASP A 5 13.32 -9.90 -12.79
CA ASP A 5 14.68 -10.30 -13.14
C ASP A 5 15.33 -9.27 -14.06
N TYR A 6 16.62 -9.01 -13.84
CA TYR A 6 17.41 -8.02 -14.56
C TYR A 6 17.51 -8.36 -16.06
N ASP A 7 17.44 -9.64 -16.40
CA ASP A 7 17.52 -10.15 -17.77
C ASP A 7 16.23 -9.93 -18.59
N ASP A 8 15.08 -9.75 -17.94
CA ASP A 8 13.82 -9.44 -18.63
C ASP A 8 13.84 -8.03 -19.26
N PHE A 9 14.68 -7.12 -18.74
CA PHE A 9 14.77 -5.73 -19.23
C PHE A 9 15.60 -5.59 -20.51
N LYS A 10 16.69 -6.36 -20.65
CA LYS A 10 17.62 -6.26 -21.79
C LYS A 10 16.98 -6.66 -23.13
N ASN A 11 16.01 -7.56 -23.10
CA ASN A 11 15.39 -8.14 -24.29
C ASN A 11 13.99 -7.59 -24.61
N SER A 12 13.41 -6.74 -23.76
CA SER A 12 12.09 -6.20 -24.04
C SER A 12 12.19 -5.03 -25.02
N SER A 13 11.55 -5.15 -26.19
CA SER A 13 11.24 -4.03 -27.10
C SER A 13 10.25 -3.02 -26.49
N SER A 14 10.06 -3.08 -25.17
CA SER A 14 9.12 -2.27 -24.42
C SER A 14 9.72 -0.89 -24.16
N ILE A 15 8.84 0.09 -24.00
CA ILE A 15 9.21 1.47 -23.67
C ILE A 15 10.06 1.52 -22.38
N CYS A 16 9.88 0.60 -21.42
CA CYS A 16 10.74 0.44 -20.25
C CYS A 16 12.22 0.17 -20.61
N GLY A 17 12.46 -0.74 -21.57
CA GLY A 17 13.80 -1.06 -22.06
C GLY A 17 14.48 0.18 -22.63
N LYS A 18 13.76 1.01 -23.40
CA LYS A 18 14.31 2.23 -24.02
C LYS A 18 14.95 3.19 -23.00
N TYR A 19 14.28 3.51 -21.90
CA TYR A 19 14.81 4.45 -20.91
C TYR A 19 15.92 3.85 -20.07
N TYR A 20 15.81 2.57 -19.71
CA TYR A 20 16.83 1.89 -18.93
C TYR A 20 18.11 1.64 -19.76
N THR A 21 17.97 1.14 -20.99
CA THR A 21 19.07 1.01 -21.94
C THR A 21 19.66 2.38 -22.29
N GLY A 22 18.83 3.41 -22.42
CA GLY A 22 19.29 4.79 -22.59
C GLY A 22 20.20 5.23 -21.43
N LEU A 23 19.74 5.05 -20.19
CA LEU A 23 20.51 5.36 -19.00
C LEU A 23 21.80 4.52 -18.91
N LEU A 24 21.73 3.20 -19.17
CA LEU A 24 22.89 2.30 -19.15
C LEU A 24 23.90 2.61 -20.25
N LYS A 25 23.45 3.02 -21.44
CA LYS A 25 24.35 3.42 -22.53
C LYS A 25 25.11 4.68 -22.14
N ILE A 26 24.39 5.67 -21.62
CA ILE A 26 24.95 6.90 -21.07
C ILE A 26 25.95 6.57 -19.93
N HIS A 27 25.62 5.60 -19.08
CA HIS A 27 26.44 5.13 -17.96
C HIS A 27 27.74 4.44 -18.40
N GLY A 28 27.65 3.49 -19.34
CA GLY A 28 28.81 2.77 -19.88
C GLY A 28 29.84 3.70 -20.52
N GLU A 29 29.40 4.78 -21.17
CA GLU A 29 30.28 5.77 -21.79
C GLU A 29 31.09 6.60 -20.76
N ILE A 30 30.62 6.69 -19.51
CA ILE A 30 31.34 7.36 -18.40
C ILE A 30 32.31 6.42 -17.68
N ILE A 31 31.88 5.20 -17.32
CA ILE A 31 32.65 4.27 -16.48
C ILE A 31 34.00 3.91 -17.08
N PHE A 32 34.05 3.73 -18.40
CA PHE A 32 35.28 3.38 -19.12
C PHE A 32 36.43 4.39 -18.93
N LEU A 33 36.18 5.58 -18.39
CA LEU A 33 37.21 6.58 -18.10
C LEU A 33 37.88 6.42 -16.75
N HIS A 34 37.11 6.04 -15.72
CA HIS A 34 37.61 6.03 -14.35
C HIS A 34 38.66 4.95 -14.14
N LYS A 35 38.57 3.84 -14.88
CA LYS A 35 39.53 2.76 -14.83
C LYS A 35 40.84 3.05 -15.57
N ASP A 36 40.89 4.07 -16.42
CA ASP A 36 41.98 4.21 -17.40
C ASP A 36 42.86 5.47 -17.25
N GLN A 37 42.57 6.42 -16.35
CA GLN A 37 43.38 7.64 -16.25
C GLN A 37 43.59 8.18 -14.84
N SER A 38 44.81 8.00 -14.34
CA SER A 38 45.45 8.93 -13.42
C SER A 38 45.61 10.30 -14.11
N GLN A 39 44.88 11.30 -13.61
CA GLN A 39 45.13 12.74 -13.73
C GLN A 39 45.10 13.44 -15.12
N LYS A 40 44.94 12.77 -16.27
CA LYS A 40 45.39 13.39 -17.54
C LYS A 40 44.45 14.15 -18.47
N ASP A 41 43.14 14.30 -18.24
CA ASP A 41 42.41 15.31 -19.04
C ASP A 41 41.10 15.82 -18.43
N GLU A 42 41.18 16.83 -17.55
CA GLU A 42 40.03 17.57 -17.01
C GLU A 42 39.08 18.04 -18.13
N LYS A 43 39.63 18.38 -19.30
CA LYS A 43 38.85 18.81 -20.47
C LYS A 43 38.01 17.67 -21.04
N GLN A 44 38.55 16.45 -21.12
CA GLN A 44 37.78 15.29 -21.56
C GLN A 44 36.68 14.94 -20.56
N LEU A 45 36.99 14.96 -19.26
CA LEU A 45 36.00 14.71 -18.21
C LEU A 45 34.83 15.70 -18.30
N LYS A 46 35.12 17.00 -18.38
CA LYS A 46 34.10 18.05 -18.56
C LYS A 46 33.24 17.83 -19.81
N SER A 47 33.87 17.47 -20.94
CA SER A 47 33.14 17.24 -22.19
C SER A 47 32.15 16.07 -22.09
N LYS A 48 32.51 15.02 -21.34
CA LYS A 48 31.67 13.84 -21.17
C LYS A 48 30.59 14.03 -20.12
N ILE A 49 30.86 14.76 -19.03
CA ILE A 49 29.82 15.22 -18.09
C ILE A 49 28.77 16.03 -18.84
N ARG A 50 29.20 16.97 -19.69
CA ARG A 50 28.27 17.76 -20.51
C ARG A 50 27.43 16.88 -21.45
N TYR A 51 28.06 15.91 -22.12
CA TYR A 51 27.35 14.96 -22.97
C TYR A 51 26.32 14.13 -22.18
N PHE A 52 26.69 13.65 -20.99
CA PHE A 52 25.76 12.97 -20.08
C PHE A 52 24.56 13.84 -19.75
N GLU A 53 24.79 15.10 -19.36
CA GLU A 53 23.73 16.04 -19.00
C GLU A 53 22.78 16.28 -20.17
N GLU A 54 23.32 16.47 -21.37
CA GLU A 54 22.54 16.61 -22.60
C GLU A 54 21.66 15.38 -22.83
N LYS A 55 22.22 14.17 -22.76
CA LYS A 55 21.48 12.92 -22.95
C LYS A 55 20.48 12.60 -21.85
N PHE A 56 20.80 12.91 -20.60
CA PHE A 56 19.89 12.75 -19.48
C PHE A 56 18.69 13.71 -19.61
N ASN A 57 18.94 14.95 -20.01
CA ASN A 57 17.87 15.92 -20.27
C ASN A 57 16.98 15.49 -21.45
N GLU A 58 17.56 14.93 -22.52
CA GLU A 58 16.79 14.32 -23.61
C GLU A 58 15.84 13.23 -23.08
N LEU A 59 16.31 12.36 -22.17
CA LEU A 59 15.48 11.32 -21.55
C LEU A 59 14.36 11.91 -20.67
N LEU A 60 14.62 12.97 -19.90
CA LEU A 60 13.60 13.64 -19.09
C LEU A 60 12.50 14.24 -19.98
N ILE A 61 12.89 14.98 -21.02
CA ILE A 61 11.95 15.59 -21.99
C ILE A 61 11.14 14.50 -22.68
N GLN A 62 11.79 13.41 -23.10
CA GLN A 62 11.10 12.32 -23.78
C GLN A 62 10.14 11.58 -22.84
N SER A 63 10.51 11.36 -21.58
CA SER A 63 9.63 10.78 -20.55
C SER A 63 8.39 11.65 -20.32
N GLU A 64 8.54 12.97 -20.36
CA GLU A 64 7.42 13.90 -20.26
C GLU A 64 6.48 13.83 -21.47
N LYS A 65 7.04 13.77 -22.68
CA LYS A 65 6.26 13.61 -23.92
C LYS A 65 5.50 12.28 -23.96
N ASP A 66 6.17 11.20 -23.57
CA ASP A 66 5.60 9.85 -23.61
C ASP A 66 4.71 9.55 -22.40
N ASN A 67 4.64 10.48 -21.43
CA ASN A 67 4.02 10.30 -20.11
C ASN A 67 4.47 9.00 -19.44
N PHE A 68 5.76 8.69 -19.60
CA PHE A 68 6.32 7.41 -19.23
C PHE A 68 7.00 7.49 -17.88
N PHE A 69 6.44 6.80 -16.89
CA PHE A 69 7.04 6.70 -15.57
C PHE A 69 8.30 5.84 -15.60
N TRP A 70 9.38 6.43 -15.09
CA TRP A 70 10.61 5.75 -14.70
C TRP A 70 11.13 6.42 -13.45
N GLU A 71 12.13 5.81 -12.83
CA GLU A 71 12.65 6.23 -11.53
C GLU A 71 12.97 7.72 -11.49
N PHE A 72 13.71 8.22 -12.49
CA PHE A 72 14.15 9.61 -12.57
C PHE A 72 13.19 10.53 -13.34
N CYS A 73 11.96 10.10 -13.62
CA CYS A 73 11.03 10.91 -14.40
C CYS A 73 10.76 12.28 -13.75
N PRO A 74 10.43 13.31 -14.57
CA PRO A 74 9.94 14.58 -14.06
C PRO A 74 8.75 14.40 -13.11
N ILE A 75 8.57 15.34 -12.17
CA ILE A 75 7.43 15.33 -11.25
C ILE A 75 6.10 15.30 -12.00
N THR A 76 5.97 16.03 -13.11
CA THR A 76 4.74 16.08 -13.92
C THR A 76 4.31 14.69 -14.42
N VAL A 77 5.27 13.86 -14.81
CA VAL A 77 5.03 12.46 -15.21
C VAL A 77 4.68 11.60 -14.02
N TYR A 78 5.39 11.79 -12.90
CA TYR A 78 5.13 11.08 -11.65
C TYR A 78 3.68 11.28 -11.19
N GLU A 79 3.21 12.53 -11.21
CA GLU A 79 1.86 12.90 -10.81
C GLU A 79 0.80 12.32 -11.76
N LYS A 80 0.98 12.48 -13.07
CA LYS A 80 0.06 11.97 -14.10
C LYS A 80 -0.10 10.44 -14.05
N THR A 81 0.97 9.74 -13.72
CA THR A 81 0.98 8.26 -13.70
C THR A 81 0.61 7.67 -12.33
N TYR A 82 0.48 8.48 -11.28
CA TYR A 82 0.25 8.03 -9.92
C TYR A 82 -0.95 7.06 -9.78
N GLN A 83 -2.11 7.44 -10.32
CA GLN A 83 -3.34 6.63 -10.15
C GLN A 83 -3.23 5.27 -10.83
N LEU A 84 -2.56 5.21 -11.99
CA LEU A 84 -2.32 3.96 -12.71
C LEU A 84 -1.39 3.04 -11.90
N ARG A 85 -0.32 3.61 -11.33
CA ARG A 85 0.65 2.85 -10.51
C ARG A 85 0.01 2.36 -9.21
N LYS A 86 -0.81 3.19 -8.57
CA LYS A 86 -1.62 2.79 -7.40
C LYS A 86 -2.55 1.62 -7.72
N LYS A 87 -3.33 1.73 -8.81
CA LYS A 87 -4.24 0.66 -9.25
C LYS A 87 -3.47 -0.65 -9.51
N LYS A 88 -2.32 -0.56 -10.16
CA LYS A 88 -1.46 -1.72 -10.39
C LYS A 88 -0.98 -2.33 -9.07
N TYR A 89 -0.49 -1.53 -8.14
CA TYR A 89 -0.07 -1.99 -6.81
C TYR A 89 -1.20 -2.73 -6.08
N LEU A 90 -2.40 -2.14 -6.00
CA LEU A 90 -3.55 -2.74 -5.32
C LEU A 90 -4.04 -4.03 -6.01
N SER A 91 -3.85 -4.16 -7.32
CA SER A 91 -4.14 -5.43 -8.02
C SER A 91 -3.20 -6.56 -7.64
N ILE A 92 -1.96 -6.23 -7.26
CA ILE A 92 -0.95 -7.19 -6.80
C ILE A 92 -1.13 -7.50 -5.31
N PHE A 93 -1.59 -6.51 -4.52
CA PHE A 93 -1.80 -6.61 -3.08
C PHE A 93 -3.26 -6.24 -2.72
N PRO A 94 -4.24 -7.15 -2.90
CA PRO A 94 -5.66 -6.81 -2.74
C PRO A 94 -6.06 -6.42 -1.31
N GLN A 95 -5.27 -6.79 -0.30
CA GLN A 95 -5.49 -6.43 1.10
C GLN A 95 -4.82 -5.09 1.49
N ALA A 96 -4.01 -4.52 0.59
CA ALA A 96 -3.34 -3.27 0.84
C ALA A 96 -4.31 -2.10 0.69
N GLU A 97 -4.05 -1.05 1.47
CA GLU A 97 -4.74 0.22 1.39
C GLU A 97 -3.94 1.25 0.56
N ASP A 98 -4.58 2.37 0.25
CA ASP A 98 -3.92 3.51 -0.42
C ASP A 98 -2.66 4.00 0.33
N ILE A 99 -2.66 3.90 1.67
CA ILE A 99 -1.52 4.31 2.50
C ILE A 99 -0.31 3.40 2.31
N ASP A 100 -0.52 2.10 2.09
CA ASP A 100 0.56 1.13 1.90
C ASP A 100 1.28 1.39 0.58
N PHE A 101 0.52 1.76 -0.46
CA PHE A 101 1.10 2.19 -1.74
C PHE A 101 2.00 3.42 -1.57
N ILE A 102 1.55 4.42 -0.80
CA ILE A 102 2.33 5.63 -0.54
C ILE A 102 3.64 5.29 0.19
N ILE A 103 3.57 4.45 1.24
CA ILE A 103 4.75 4.04 2.01
C ILE A 103 5.77 3.32 1.11
N GLU A 104 5.29 2.43 0.23
CA GLU A 104 6.16 1.72 -0.69
C GLU A 104 6.82 2.67 -1.70
N GLU A 105 6.09 3.67 -2.20
CA GLU A 105 6.65 4.71 -3.08
C GLU A 105 7.71 5.55 -2.37
N GLU A 106 7.46 5.97 -1.13
CA GLU A 106 8.44 6.69 -0.30
C GLU A 106 9.71 5.85 -0.11
N ARG A 107 9.55 4.55 0.17
CA ARG A 107 10.65 3.60 0.32
C ARG A 107 11.46 3.47 -0.97
N ILE A 108 10.80 3.27 -2.11
CA ILE A 108 11.45 3.16 -3.43
C ILE A 108 12.23 4.44 -3.75
N ILE A 109 11.63 5.61 -3.51
CA ILE A 109 12.31 6.89 -3.72
C ILE A 109 13.50 7.02 -2.76
N GLY A 110 13.34 6.67 -1.48
CA GLY A 110 14.40 6.76 -0.47
C GLY A 110 15.58 5.83 -0.77
N ASP A 111 15.32 4.57 -1.07
CA ASP A 111 16.34 3.54 -1.31
C ASP A 111 17.17 3.82 -2.57
N ARG A 112 16.58 4.46 -3.59
CA ARG A 112 17.27 4.65 -4.87
C ARG A 112 17.83 6.05 -5.10
N TYR A 113 17.27 7.08 -4.46
CA TYR A 113 17.79 8.46 -4.56
C TYR A 113 18.84 8.82 -3.50
N THR A 114 19.09 7.97 -2.52
CA THR A 114 19.96 8.33 -1.38
C THR A 114 20.77 7.14 -0.86
N GLN A 115 22.06 7.14 -1.16
CA GLN A 115 23.08 7.03 -0.13
C GLN A 115 23.94 8.30 -0.22
N GLN A 116 23.65 9.29 0.62
CA GLN A 116 24.74 10.11 1.14
C GLN A 116 25.55 9.15 2.00
N LEU A 117 26.73 8.74 1.53
CA LEU A 117 27.75 8.29 2.47
C LEU A 117 28.06 9.53 3.31
N VAL A 118 27.53 9.55 4.53
CA VAL A 118 28.10 10.35 5.60
C VAL A 118 29.49 9.74 5.78
N ASP A 119 30.47 10.35 5.11
CA ASP A 119 31.85 9.93 5.21
C ASP A 119 32.35 10.39 6.58
N ASP A 120 32.12 9.55 7.60
CA ASP A 120 32.76 9.66 8.92
C ASP A 120 34.26 9.24 8.84
N THR A 121 34.80 8.97 7.65
CA THR A 121 36.24 8.69 7.47
C THR A 121 37.01 9.98 7.20
N GLU A 122 37.47 10.60 8.29
CA GLU A 122 38.38 11.74 8.37
C GLU A 122 39.80 11.49 7.77
N SER A 123 39.94 10.96 6.55
CA SER A 123 41.28 10.80 5.96
C SER A 123 41.38 11.03 4.44
N TYR A 124 40.84 12.15 3.94
CA TYR A 124 41.13 12.58 2.57
C TYR A 124 42.17 13.71 2.52
N ASP A 125 43.16 13.49 1.66
CA ASP A 125 44.26 14.39 1.30
C ASP A 125 43.73 15.76 0.84
N LEU A 126 44.14 16.82 1.55
CA LEU A 126 43.72 18.22 1.37
C LEU A 126 44.23 18.88 0.07
N SER A 127 45.01 18.17 -0.75
CA SER A 127 45.65 18.72 -1.96
C SER A 127 44.77 18.72 -3.22
N LEU A 128 43.63 18.02 -3.22
CA LEU A 128 42.68 18.06 -4.33
C LEU A 128 41.74 19.27 -4.20
N PRO A 129 41.41 19.98 -5.30
CA PRO A 129 40.41 21.05 -5.25
C PRO A 129 39.11 20.51 -4.67
N LYS A 130 38.51 21.25 -3.73
CA LYS A 130 37.25 20.95 -3.02
C LYS A 130 36.05 20.86 -3.99
N ILE A 131 36.06 19.88 -4.88
CA ILE A 131 34.88 19.46 -5.62
C ILE A 131 34.14 18.57 -4.64
N LYS A 132 33.03 19.06 -4.08
CA LYS A 132 32.18 18.23 -3.21
C LYS A 132 31.79 16.98 -4.03
N PRO A 133 32.14 15.76 -3.59
CA PRO A 133 31.70 14.57 -4.29
C PRO A 133 30.18 14.50 -4.12
N ILE A 134 29.48 14.33 -5.23
CA ILE A 134 28.03 14.13 -5.19
C ILE A 134 27.74 12.86 -5.95
N TYR A 135 27.21 11.89 -5.21
CA TYR A 135 27.07 10.47 -5.54
C TYR A 135 25.75 10.19 -6.26
N LEU A 136 25.69 9.16 -7.11
CA LEU A 136 24.42 8.65 -7.65
C LEU A 136 24.42 7.15 -8.00
N ILE A 137 23.27 6.52 -7.73
CA ILE A 137 22.71 5.24 -8.25
C ILE A 137 23.56 3.98 -8.03
N GLY A 138 23.84 3.65 -6.77
CA GLY A 138 24.16 2.28 -6.38
C GLY A 138 22.94 1.60 -5.77
N SER A 139 22.46 0.50 -6.35
CA SER A 139 21.66 -0.43 -5.54
C SER A 139 22.59 -0.97 -4.45
N LYS A 140 22.14 -1.04 -3.19
CA LYS A 140 22.92 -1.53 -2.03
C LYS A 140 23.64 -2.88 -2.23
N ARG A 141 23.41 -3.59 -3.34
CA ARG A 141 23.90 -4.95 -3.62
C ARG A 141 25.14 -5.02 -4.52
N HIS A 142 25.65 -3.93 -5.09
CA HIS A 142 26.91 -3.97 -5.84
C HIS A 142 28.07 -3.38 -5.02
N PRO A 143 29.11 -4.16 -4.68
CA PRO A 143 30.28 -3.67 -3.94
C PRO A 143 31.13 -2.66 -4.73
N ASP A 144 30.92 -2.56 -6.05
CA ASP A 144 31.56 -1.58 -6.92
C ASP A 144 30.64 -0.35 -7.10
N ASN A 145 30.40 0.40 -6.01
CA ASN A 145 29.68 1.67 -6.07
C ASN A 145 30.50 2.69 -6.89
N GLU A 146 30.34 2.68 -8.20
CA GLU A 146 30.97 3.62 -9.11
C GLU A 146 30.42 5.03 -8.84
N MET A 147 31.30 5.93 -8.39
CA MET A 147 30.97 7.34 -8.12
C MET A 147 30.83 8.11 -9.43
N PHE A 148 29.66 8.70 -9.67
CA PHE A 148 29.45 9.62 -10.78
C PHE A 148 29.50 11.06 -10.28
N TYR A 149 30.33 11.89 -10.93
CA TYR A 149 30.27 13.34 -10.76
C TYR A 149 29.17 13.90 -11.67
N LEU A 150 27.94 13.95 -11.17
CA LEU A 150 26.96 14.86 -11.80
C LEU A 150 27.29 16.29 -11.38
N ASN A 151 27.03 17.27 -12.25
CA ASN A 151 27.15 18.65 -11.82
C ASN A 151 26.04 19.01 -10.81
N ASP A 152 26.34 20.02 -9.97
CA ASP A 152 25.43 20.56 -8.96
C ASP A 152 24.02 20.87 -9.50
N TYR A 153 23.91 21.34 -10.75
CA TYR A 153 22.63 21.70 -11.35
C TYR A 153 21.76 20.47 -11.63
N LEU A 154 22.33 19.42 -12.22
CA LEU A 154 21.59 18.19 -12.52
C LEU A 154 21.19 17.49 -11.22
N LEU A 155 22.07 17.48 -10.23
CA LEU A 155 21.77 16.95 -8.90
C LEU A 155 20.72 17.76 -8.16
N LYS A 156 20.79 19.09 -8.25
CA LYS A 156 19.71 19.95 -7.76
C LYS A 156 18.41 19.62 -8.50
N SER A 157 18.42 19.38 -9.81
CA SER A 157 17.21 19.04 -10.56
C SER A 157 16.63 17.67 -10.16
N ILE A 158 17.48 16.66 -9.97
CA ILE A 158 17.10 15.30 -9.55
C ILE A 158 16.63 15.30 -8.09
N GLY A 159 17.39 15.93 -7.19
CA GLY A 159 17.05 16.09 -5.77
C GLY A 159 15.82 16.95 -5.54
N TYR A 160 15.64 18.00 -6.35
CA TYR A 160 14.42 18.81 -6.34
C TYR A 160 13.22 17.99 -6.81
N ASN A 161 13.37 17.15 -7.84
CA ASN A 161 12.33 16.22 -8.25
C ASN A 161 12.03 15.18 -7.16
N ARG A 162 13.04 14.64 -6.46
CA ARG A 162 12.85 13.74 -5.32
C ARG A 162 12.01 14.38 -4.22
N ASN A 163 12.41 15.55 -3.75
CA ASN A 163 11.71 16.25 -2.67
C ASN A 163 10.29 16.62 -3.08
N LYS A 164 10.07 17.01 -4.34
CA LYS A 164 8.72 17.22 -4.88
C LYS A 164 7.87 15.94 -4.84
N LYS A 165 8.41 14.79 -5.25
CA LYS A 165 7.71 13.50 -5.17
C LYS A 165 7.34 13.15 -3.73
N ILE A 166 8.27 13.33 -2.79
CA ILE A 166 8.01 13.09 -1.35
C ILE A 166 6.95 14.05 -0.80
N ASN A 167 7.04 15.35 -1.10
CA ASN A 167 6.03 16.32 -0.66
C ASN A 167 4.64 15.97 -1.19
N TYR A 168 4.56 15.61 -2.47
CA TYR A 168 3.34 15.17 -3.11
C TYR A 168 2.73 13.90 -2.46
N LEU A 169 3.57 12.95 -2.06
CA LEU A 169 3.13 11.76 -1.32
C LEU A 169 2.63 12.12 0.09
N ASN A 170 3.35 12.99 0.80
CA ASN A 170 2.95 13.47 2.12
C ASN A 170 1.62 14.22 2.11
N GLU A 171 1.38 15.07 1.11
CA GLU A 171 0.09 15.76 0.94
C GLU A 171 -1.07 14.77 0.84
N ARG A 172 -0.90 13.70 0.05
CA ARG A 172 -1.91 12.65 -0.09
C ARG A 172 -2.10 11.82 1.17
N LYS A 173 -1.00 11.47 1.83
CA LYS A 173 -1.03 10.78 3.12
C LYS A 173 -1.86 11.58 4.13
N ASN A 174 -1.65 12.89 4.20
CA ASN A 174 -2.41 13.78 5.07
C ASN A 174 -3.89 13.84 4.68
N GLN A 175 -4.22 13.90 3.38
CA GLN A 175 -5.61 13.84 2.91
C GLN A 175 -6.31 12.53 3.33
N LEU A 176 -5.62 11.40 3.25
CA LEU A 176 -6.15 10.10 3.69
C LEU A 176 -6.35 10.04 5.22
N ILE A 177 -5.41 10.59 6.00
CA ILE A 177 -5.53 10.64 7.46
C ILE A 177 -6.70 11.54 7.87
N ASN A 178 -6.81 12.73 7.28
CA ASN A 178 -7.86 13.69 7.61
C ASN A 178 -9.25 13.16 7.23
N SER A 179 -9.40 12.54 6.05
CA SER A 179 -10.68 11.92 5.66
C SER A 179 -11.09 10.78 6.61
N LYS A 180 -10.13 9.97 7.09
CA LYS A 180 -10.40 8.97 8.13
C LYS A 180 -10.79 9.62 9.46
N GLN A 181 -10.16 10.72 9.87
CA GLN A 181 -10.51 11.43 11.11
C GLN A 181 -11.88 12.11 11.02
N GLU A 182 -12.21 12.76 9.92
CA GLU A 182 -13.55 13.33 9.69
C GLU A 182 -14.63 12.25 9.70
N SER A 183 -14.35 11.09 9.12
CA SER A 183 -15.27 9.95 9.18
C SER A 183 -15.48 9.45 10.61
N ARG A 184 -14.47 9.55 11.49
CA ARG A 184 -14.58 9.17 12.92
C ARG A 184 -15.30 10.23 13.74
N ASN A 185 -15.03 11.50 13.49
CA ASN A 185 -15.62 12.62 14.24
C ASN A 185 -17.10 12.86 13.85
N ASN A 186 -17.53 12.46 12.65
CA ASN A 186 -18.94 12.47 12.25
C ASN A 186 -19.73 11.23 12.68
N VAL A 187 -19.10 10.26 13.34
CA VAL A 187 -19.84 9.27 14.12
C VAL A 187 -20.30 9.97 15.39
N ASN A 188 -21.47 10.62 15.33
CA ASN A 188 -22.30 10.73 16.54
C ASN A 188 -22.29 9.33 17.15
N GLU A 189 -21.79 9.15 18.38
CA GLU A 189 -21.83 7.84 19.03
C GLU A 189 -23.28 7.35 19.00
N ILE A 190 -23.60 6.46 18.05
CA ILE A 190 -24.90 5.83 17.98
C ILE A 190 -24.88 4.83 19.11
N HIS A 191 -25.22 5.30 20.31
CA HIS A 191 -25.42 4.46 21.47
C HIS A 191 -26.66 3.62 21.19
N LEU A 192 -26.43 2.43 20.66
CA LEU A 192 -27.50 1.50 20.34
C LEU A 192 -27.92 0.84 21.65
N ASP A 193 -28.88 1.46 22.33
CA ASP A 193 -29.42 0.91 23.57
C ASP A 193 -30.22 -0.36 23.26
N LEU A 194 -29.59 -1.51 23.50
CA LEU A 194 -30.18 -2.84 23.38
C LEU A 194 -30.83 -3.31 24.71
N SER A 195 -30.81 -2.48 25.77
CA SER A 195 -31.31 -2.86 27.09
C SER A 195 -32.81 -3.16 27.07
N ASN A 196 -33.58 -2.43 26.26
CA ASN A 196 -35.03 -2.56 26.13
C ASN A 196 -35.51 -3.49 24.99
N ASN A 197 -34.59 -4.10 24.22
CA ASN A 197 -35.01 -4.94 23.10
C ASN A 197 -35.56 -6.28 23.57
N PHE A 198 -36.66 -6.71 22.94
CA PHE A 198 -37.26 -8.02 23.15
C PHE A 198 -36.22 -9.13 22.95
N LYS A 199 -36.23 -10.13 23.83
CA LYS A 199 -35.28 -11.27 23.84
C LYS A 199 -35.14 -11.94 22.46
N SER A 200 -36.20 -11.95 21.66
CA SER A 200 -36.20 -12.43 20.27
C SER A 200 -35.36 -11.57 19.31
N GLU A 201 -35.38 -10.24 19.44
CA GLU A 201 -34.54 -9.36 18.60
C GLU A 201 -33.06 -9.62 18.85
N ARG A 202 -32.65 -9.91 20.08
CA ARG A 202 -31.25 -10.25 20.41
C ARG A 202 -30.79 -11.52 19.69
N ILE A 203 -31.66 -12.53 19.58
CA ILE A 203 -31.37 -13.75 18.81
C ILE A 203 -31.23 -13.42 17.31
N VAL A 204 -32.09 -12.55 16.76
CA VAL A 204 -31.96 -12.09 15.37
C VAL A 204 -30.67 -11.28 15.16
N PHE A 205 -30.26 -10.44 16.11
CA PHE A 205 -28.95 -9.78 16.07
C PHE A 205 -27.80 -10.79 16.00
N MET A 206 -27.82 -11.82 16.85
CA MET A 206 -26.78 -12.86 16.84
C MET A 206 -26.76 -13.65 15.53
N HIS A 207 -27.93 -13.91 14.94
CA HIS A 207 -28.03 -14.54 13.62
C HIS A 207 -27.42 -13.64 12.55
N GLU A 208 -27.84 -12.38 12.48
CA GLU A 208 -27.39 -11.45 11.43
C GLU A 208 -25.90 -11.09 11.52
N LEU A 209 -25.33 -11.10 12.73
CA LEU A 209 -23.90 -10.90 12.97
C LEU A 209 -23.06 -12.18 12.76
N GLY A 210 -23.68 -13.31 12.41
CA GLY A 210 -22.98 -14.59 12.19
C GLY A 210 -22.47 -15.28 13.47
N ILE A 211 -22.89 -14.81 14.64
CA ILE A 211 -22.50 -15.41 15.93
C ILE A 211 -23.09 -16.81 16.05
N LEU A 212 -24.36 -16.98 15.65
CA LEU A 212 -25.03 -18.27 15.69
C LEU A 212 -24.37 -19.29 14.74
N ASP A 213 -24.09 -18.88 13.50
CA ASP A 213 -23.40 -19.70 12.50
C ASP A 213 -21.98 -20.11 12.97
N TYR A 214 -21.26 -19.16 13.57
CA TYR A 214 -19.94 -19.41 14.14
C TYR A 214 -19.99 -20.47 15.25
N LEU A 215 -20.93 -20.33 16.19
CA LEU A 215 -21.09 -21.27 17.30
C LEU A 215 -21.54 -22.65 16.82
N GLU A 216 -22.48 -22.71 15.87
CA GLU A 216 -22.90 -23.97 15.25
C GLU A 216 -21.70 -24.69 14.60
N LYS A 217 -20.94 -23.99 13.77
CA LYS A 217 -19.76 -24.54 13.11
C LYS A 217 -18.72 -25.03 14.13
N ARG A 218 -18.49 -24.26 15.19
CA ARG A 218 -17.55 -24.62 16.25
C ARG A 218 -17.99 -25.87 16.99
N MET A 219 -19.28 -25.97 17.34
CA MET A 219 -19.84 -27.16 18.00
C MET A 219 -19.71 -28.41 17.13
N LYS A 220 -20.03 -28.31 15.84
CA LYS A 220 -19.84 -29.43 14.88
C LYS A 220 -18.37 -29.87 14.79
N THR A 221 -17.45 -28.91 14.82
CA THR A 221 -16.01 -29.18 14.71
C THR A 221 -15.42 -29.78 15.99
N ASP A 222 -15.75 -29.21 17.16
CA ASP A 222 -15.12 -29.58 18.43
C ASP A 222 -15.82 -30.77 19.11
N LEU A 223 -17.14 -30.88 18.96
CA LEU A 223 -17.95 -31.91 19.63
C LEU A 223 -18.39 -33.03 18.67
N GLY A 224 -18.18 -32.86 17.37
CA GLY A 224 -18.60 -33.80 16.32
C GLY A 224 -20.10 -33.79 15.99
N TYR A 225 -20.91 -32.97 16.68
CA TYR A 225 -22.34 -32.82 16.39
C TYR A 225 -22.88 -31.45 16.84
N PHE A 226 -24.04 -31.09 16.30
CA PHE A 226 -24.80 -29.91 16.70
C PHE A 226 -25.98 -30.27 17.62
N ASN A 227 -26.25 -29.45 18.64
CA ASN A 227 -27.41 -29.60 19.52
C ASN A 227 -27.96 -28.22 19.90
N ALA A 228 -29.19 -27.93 19.48
CA ALA A 228 -29.83 -26.63 19.70
C ALA A 228 -30.03 -26.29 21.18
N ASN A 229 -30.22 -27.28 22.05
CA ASN A 229 -30.34 -27.07 23.50
C ASN A 229 -28.99 -26.64 24.11
N LYS A 230 -27.89 -27.28 23.70
CA LYS A 230 -26.55 -26.86 24.13
C LYS A 230 -26.21 -25.46 23.62
N LEU A 231 -26.60 -25.12 22.39
CA LEU A 231 -26.46 -23.75 21.89
C LEU A 231 -27.28 -22.78 22.75
N ALA A 232 -28.52 -23.12 23.12
CA ALA A 232 -29.35 -22.29 23.98
C ALA A 232 -28.74 -22.07 25.38
N GLU A 233 -28.07 -23.07 25.94
CA GLU A 233 -27.31 -22.96 27.20
C GLU A 233 -26.17 -21.96 27.05
N ILE A 234 -25.34 -22.10 26.01
CA ILE A 234 -24.23 -21.17 25.72
C ILE A 234 -24.76 -19.74 25.56
N ILE A 235 -25.79 -19.53 24.74
CA ILE A 235 -26.41 -18.21 24.54
C ILE A 235 -26.91 -17.66 25.87
N SER A 236 -27.56 -18.48 26.70
CA SER A 236 -28.10 -18.03 27.98
C SER A 236 -27.01 -17.52 28.92
N THR A 237 -25.87 -18.23 28.99
CA THR A 237 -24.74 -17.89 29.87
C THR A 237 -24.16 -16.50 29.61
N PHE A 238 -24.00 -16.08 28.35
CA PHE A 238 -23.34 -14.80 28.05
C PHE A 238 -24.29 -13.65 27.70
N SER A 239 -25.53 -13.94 27.26
CA SER A 239 -26.44 -12.90 26.78
C SER A 239 -27.47 -12.42 27.81
N GLY A 240 -27.58 -13.12 28.94
CA GLY A 240 -28.63 -12.89 29.95
C GLY A 240 -30.04 -13.25 29.48
N ILE A 241 -30.20 -13.86 28.30
CA ILE A 241 -31.47 -14.41 27.84
C ILE A 241 -31.73 -15.70 28.63
N PRO A 242 -32.90 -15.87 29.30
CA PRO A 242 -33.19 -17.12 29.98
C PRO A 242 -33.16 -18.32 29.04
N TYR A 243 -32.57 -19.43 29.49
CA TYR A 243 -32.41 -20.66 28.72
C TYR A 243 -33.69 -21.07 27.98
N THR A 244 -34.84 -21.10 28.66
CA THR A 244 -36.13 -21.50 28.06
C THR A 244 -36.54 -20.57 26.92
N THR A 245 -36.22 -19.29 27.00
CA THR A 245 -36.47 -18.32 25.93
C THR A 245 -35.52 -18.52 24.75
N ALA A 246 -34.22 -18.71 25.03
CA ALA A 246 -33.23 -18.99 23.99
C ALA A 246 -33.56 -20.29 23.25
N GLN A 247 -33.89 -21.36 23.98
CA GLN A 247 -34.26 -22.65 23.44
C GLN A 247 -35.50 -22.55 22.53
N SER A 248 -36.57 -21.90 22.99
CA SER A 248 -37.79 -21.72 22.20
C SER A 248 -37.57 -20.90 20.93
N ALA A 249 -36.57 -20.00 20.91
CA ALA A 249 -36.25 -19.17 19.76
C ALA A 249 -35.29 -19.86 18.79
N LEU A 250 -34.34 -20.66 19.28
CA LEU A 250 -33.33 -21.36 18.47
C LEU A 250 -33.88 -22.63 17.81
N ASN A 251 -34.76 -23.37 18.49
CA ASN A 251 -35.30 -24.62 17.93
C ASN A 251 -35.96 -24.41 16.55
N PRO A 252 -36.82 -23.40 16.32
CA PRO A 252 -37.42 -23.16 15.01
C PRO A 252 -36.45 -22.67 13.92
N ILE A 253 -35.21 -22.29 14.29
CA ILE A 253 -34.17 -21.89 13.32
C ILE A 253 -33.45 -23.12 12.78
N TYR A 254 -33.17 -24.09 13.66
CA TYR A 254 -32.34 -25.27 13.33
C TYR A 254 -33.13 -26.57 13.19
N SER A 255 -34.44 -26.54 13.44
CA SER A 255 -35.33 -27.69 13.33
C SER A 255 -36.74 -27.26 12.91
N ASP A 256 -37.51 -28.18 12.35
CA ASP A 256 -38.91 -27.93 11.95
C ASP A 256 -39.89 -27.79 13.15
N ALA A 257 -39.37 -27.77 14.38
CA ALA A 257 -40.17 -27.68 15.58
C ALA A 257 -40.74 -26.26 15.77
N ASN A 258 -42.06 -26.15 15.88
CA ASN A 258 -42.79 -24.93 16.26
C ASN A 258 -42.40 -23.66 15.46
N PRO A 259 -42.64 -23.63 14.13
CA PRO A 259 -42.28 -22.50 13.27
C PRO A 259 -42.89 -21.16 13.70
N LYS A 260 -44.00 -21.18 14.45
CA LYS A 260 -44.65 -19.99 15.02
C LYS A 260 -43.75 -19.19 15.97
N ASN A 261 -42.75 -19.84 16.59
CA ASN A 261 -41.84 -19.21 17.54
C ASN A 261 -40.51 -18.78 16.91
N ASN A 262 -40.35 -18.90 15.58
CA ASN A 262 -39.13 -18.49 14.91
C ASN A 262 -38.95 -16.96 15.03
N PRO A 263 -37.86 -16.47 15.65
CA PRO A 263 -37.63 -15.05 15.83
C PRO A 263 -37.26 -14.34 14.52
N ILE A 264 -36.78 -15.06 13.50
CA ILE A 264 -36.38 -14.56 12.18
C ILE A 264 -37.62 -14.38 11.29
N THR A 265 -38.48 -13.45 11.71
CA THR A 265 -39.61 -12.99 10.89
C THR A 265 -39.19 -11.78 10.05
N LYS A 266 -39.87 -11.53 8.92
CA LYS A 266 -39.61 -10.36 8.06
C LYS A 266 -39.54 -9.05 8.86
N ASN A 267 -40.48 -8.84 9.78
CA ASN A 267 -40.55 -7.63 10.60
C ASN A 267 -39.35 -7.49 11.56
N ASN A 268 -38.96 -8.58 12.22
CA ASN A 268 -37.81 -8.54 13.14
C ASN A 268 -36.50 -8.38 12.38
N LEU A 269 -36.37 -9.04 11.23
CA LEU A 269 -35.20 -8.96 10.37
C LEU A 269 -35.01 -7.53 9.85
N GLU A 270 -36.06 -6.91 9.30
CA GLU A 270 -36.00 -5.51 8.83
C GLU A 270 -35.62 -4.54 9.97
N LYS A 271 -36.19 -4.72 11.17
CA LYS A 271 -35.83 -3.91 12.35
C LYS A 271 -34.36 -4.05 12.71
N VAL A 272 -33.85 -5.29 12.78
CA VAL A 272 -32.46 -5.57 13.14
C VAL A 272 -31.50 -5.06 12.06
N ILE A 273 -31.79 -5.30 10.78
CA ILE A 273 -31.00 -4.77 9.66
C ILE A 273 -30.93 -3.25 9.72
N ASN A 274 -32.06 -2.57 9.97
CA ASN A 274 -32.08 -1.11 10.09
C ASN A 274 -31.23 -0.63 11.28
N LYS A 275 -31.26 -1.33 12.41
CA LYS A 275 -30.40 -1.01 13.58
C LYS A 275 -28.93 -1.26 13.27
N LEU A 276 -28.59 -2.37 12.62
CA LEU A 276 -27.21 -2.71 12.20
C LEU A 276 -26.65 -1.71 11.18
N ASN A 277 -27.45 -1.34 10.17
CA ASN A 277 -27.07 -0.33 9.18
C ASN A 277 -26.77 1.02 9.83
N LYS A 278 -27.53 1.42 10.86
CA LYS A 278 -27.27 2.67 11.60
C LYS A 278 -25.88 2.67 12.25
N ILE A 279 -25.39 1.54 12.75
CA ILE A 279 -24.06 1.43 13.36
C ILE A 279 -22.97 0.99 12.38
N GLY A 280 -23.23 1.06 11.07
CA GLY A 280 -22.23 0.78 10.03
C GLY A 280 -22.05 -0.71 9.69
N PHE A 281 -22.85 -1.61 10.27
CA PHE A 281 -22.90 -3.01 9.84
C PHE A 281 -23.79 -3.15 8.60
N ILE A 282 -23.23 -2.81 7.44
CA ILE A 282 -23.90 -2.94 6.15
C ILE A 282 -23.75 -4.39 5.68
N LYS A 283 -24.82 -5.18 5.80
CA LYS A 283 -24.87 -6.51 5.19
C LYS A 283 -25.03 -6.32 3.68
N THR A 284 -23.95 -6.50 2.92
CA THR A 284 -24.06 -6.67 1.48
C THR A 284 -24.95 -7.88 1.25
N LYS A 285 -26.01 -7.75 0.45
CA LYS A 285 -26.84 -8.89 0.08
C LYS A 285 -25.90 -9.95 -0.51
N SER A 286 -25.61 -11.00 0.25
CA SER A 286 -25.09 -12.22 -0.32
C SER A 286 -26.12 -12.66 -1.35
N ASN A 287 -25.70 -12.79 -2.60
CA ASN A 287 -26.51 -13.40 -3.64
C ASN A 287 -26.92 -14.80 -3.13
N GLN A 288 -28.15 -14.91 -2.63
CA GLN A 288 -28.85 -16.18 -2.47
C GLN A 288 -29.41 -16.58 -3.83
#